data_AF-A0A1W4XQL3-F1
#
_entry.id   AF-A0A1W4XQL3-F1
#
_cell.length_a   1.000
_cell.length_b   1.000
_cell.length_c   1.000
_cell.angle_alpha   90.00
_cell.angle_beta   90.00
_cell.angle_gamma   90.00
#
_symmetry.space_group_name_H-M   'P 1'
#
loop_
_entity.id
_entity.type
_entity.pdbx_description
1 polymer ?
#
loop_
_entity_poly.entity_id
_entity_poly.type
_entity_poly.pdbx_seq_one_letter_code
_entity_poly.pdbx_strand_id
1 'polypeptide(L)'
;MDTIDLLEKRIAQLELSILPKDIEEDVRKKHLVTDLLIQTHTMIATALSCREVVTSILQRMPEINDYLDPHYSENLLDTEQKKQYILELYPELKKTAELVVQFQKVNPFAELVDIDKLEDRLELATISNADIYKESQEVTHNILKSMQQYNDIISTIKVLFMQLECSVSEIEKSLQSKPVYD
;
A
#
# COMPACT_ATOMS: atom_id res chain seq x y z
N MET A 1 -39.29 19.47 101.85
CA MET A 1 -38.06 19.34 101.04
C MET A 1 -38.40 18.72 99.69
N ASP A 2 -39.54 19.05 99.11
CA ASP A 2 -39.91 20.29 98.40
C ASP A 2 -39.43 20.23 96.96
N THR A 3 -40.37 19.88 96.08
CA THR A 3 -40.24 19.85 94.62
C THR A 3 -39.68 21.16 94.05
N ILE A 4 -39.85 22.24 94.81
CA ILE A 4 -39.28 23.56 94.59
C ILE A 4 -37.75 23.53 94.65
N ASP A 5 -37.13 22.86 95.61
CA ASP A 5 -35.66 22.77 95.73
C ASP A 5 -35.04 22.01 94.53
N LEU A 6 -35.74 20.98 94.02
CA LEU A 6 -35.27 20.21 92.87
C LEU A 6 -35.37 21.01 91.58
N LEU A 7 -36.44 21.80 91.42
CA LEU A 7 -36.55 22.75 90.31
C LEU A 7 -35.48 23.83 90.41
N GLU A 8 -35.27 24.40 91.59
CA GLU A 8 -34.30 25.47 91.81
C GLU A 8 -32.87 24.99 91.52
N LYS A 9 -32.54 23.75 91.92
CA LYS A 9 -31.25 23.14 91.60
C LYS A 9 -31.07 22.85 90.10
N ARG A 10 -32.15 22.47 89.41
CA ARG A 10 -32.13 22.21 87.96
C ARG A 10 -32.07 23.51 87.16
N ILE A 11 -32.75 24.55 87.62
CA ILE A 11 -32.67 25.91 87.07
C ILE A 11 -31.24 26.43 87.26
N ALA A 12 -30.65 26.30 88.45
CA ALA A 12 -29.26 26.69 88.70
C ALA A 12 -28.26 25.93 87.82
N GLN A 13 -28.48 24.62 87.56
CA GLN A 13 -27.65 23.86 86.62
C GLN A 13 -27.81 24.32 85.17
N LEU A 14 -29.02 24.64 84.74
CA LEU A 14 -29.29 25.14 83.38
C LEU A 14 -28.70 26.52 83.17
N GLU A 15 -28.81 27.40 84.17
CA GLU A 15 -28.20 28.73 84.19
C GLU A 15 -26.67 28.63 84.06
N LEU A 16 -26.04 27.70 84.77
CA LEU A 16 -24.58 27.51 84.70
C LEU A 16 -24.13 26.92 83.35
N SER A 17 -24.97 26.11 82.70
CA SER A 17 -24.65 25.52 81.40
C SER A 17 -24.81 26.49 80.22
N ILE A 18 -25.63 27.54 80.38
CA ILE A 18 -25.98 28.48 79.31
C ILE A 18 -25.39 29.88 79.54
N LEU A 19 -25.14 30.29 80.78
CA LEU A 19 -24.56 31.59 81.13
C LEU A 19 -23.22 31.45 81.88
N PRO A 20 -22.11 31.94 81.32
CA PRO A 20 -20.95 32.30 82.11
C PRO A 20 -21.34 33.39 83.11
N LYS A 21 -21.04 33.18 84.39
CA LYS A 21 -21.31 34.13 85.47
C LYS A 21 -20.69 35.48 85.14
N ASP A 22 -21.53 36.51 85.17
CA ASP A 22 -21.33 37.93 84.92
C ASP A 22 -21.78 38.43 83.54
N ILE A 23 -22.85 39.25 83.64
CA ILE A 23 -23.26 40.40 82.80
C ILE A 23 -24.68 40.27 82.20
N GLU A 24 -25.56 41.17 82.68
CA GLU A 24 -26.79 41.74 82.09
C GLU A 24 -27.60 40.84 81.13
N GLU A 25 -28.72 40.33 81.65
CA GLU A 25 -29.47 39.18 81.15
C GLU A 25 -30.21 39.33 79.80
N ASP A 26 -30.31 40.53 79.21
CA ASP A 26 -31.17 40.72 78.01
C ASP A 26 -30.38 41.08 76.73
N VAL A 27 -29.20 41.71 76.87
CA VAL A 27 -28.39 42.15 75.72
C VAL A 27 -27.55 41.00 75.17
N ARG A 28 -27.07 40.10 76.06
CA ARG A 28 -26.11 39.06 75.71
C ARG A 28 -26.74 37.78 75.15
N LYS A 29 -27.99 37.45 75.51
CA LYS A 29 -28.74 36.32 74.90
C LYS A 29 -29.11 36.60 73.43
N LYS A 30 -29.52 37.84 73.13
CA LYS A 30 -29.68 38.28 71.73
C LYS A 30 -28.33 38.23 71.01
N HIS A 31 -27.28 38.77 71.63
CA HIS A 31 -25.95 38.75 71.01
C HIS A 31 -25.41 37.34 70.78
N LEU A 32 -25.54 36.39 71.70
CA LEU A 32 -24.97 35.05 71.52
C LEU A 32 -25.67 34.26 70.40
N VAL A 33 -26.99 34.40 70.26
CA VAL A 33 -27.73 33.79 69.14
C VAL A 33 -27.43 34.53 67.83
N THR A 34 -27.34 35.86 67.84
CA THR A 34 -26.96 36.61 66.63
C THR A 34 -25.50 36.40 66.24
N ASP A 35 -24.60 36.23 67.20
CA ASP A 35 -23.18 35.98 66.99
C ASP A 35 -22.98 34.55 66.48
N LEU A 36 -23.73 33.58 67.01
CA LEU A 36 -23.78 32.22 66.45
C LEU A 36 -24.38 32.22 65.04
N LEU A 37 -25.41 33.04 64.79
CA LEU A 37 -26.00 33.19 63.45
C LEU A 37 -25.01 33.86 62.47
N ILE A 38 -24.26 34.86 62.91
CA ILE A 38 -23.21 35.52 62.13
C ILE A 38 -22.07 34.53 61.87
N GLN A 39 -21.66 33.76 62.88
CA GLN A 39 -20.60 32.76 62.75
C GLN A 39 -21.02 31.64 61.79
N THR A 40 -22.25 31.14 61.89
CA THR A 40 -22.79 30.13 60.98
C THR A 40 -22.98 30.68 59.57
N HIS A 41 -23.46 31.93 59.43
CA HIS A 41 -23.53 32.61 58.14
C HIS A 41 -22.15 32.80 57.52
N THR A 42 -21.14 33.21 58.29
CA THR A 42 -19.75 33.33 57.83
C THR A 42 -19.18 31.96 57.46
N MET A 43 -19.46 30.91 58.23
CA MET A 43 -19.07 29.54 57.87
C MET A 43 -19.75 29.05 56.58
N ILE A 44 -21.03 29.33 56.40
CA ILE A 44 -21.77 28.99 55.17
C ILE A 44 -21.23 29.79 53.98
N ALA A 45 -20.99 31.10 54.15
CA ALA A 45 -20.46 31.96 53.10
C ALA A 45 -19.02 31.57 52.70
N THR A 46 -18.17 31.24 53.67
CA THR A 46 -16.82 30.75 53.40
C THR A 46 -16.83 29.37 52.75
N ALA A 47 -17.69 28.45 53.20
CA ALA A 47 -17.86 27.16 52.55
C ALA A 47 -18.40 27.29 51.11
N LEU A 48 -19.34 28.21 50.87
CA LEU A 48 -19.88 28.48 49.54
C LEU A 48 -18.82 29.11 48.62
N SER A 49 -18.07 30.10 49.12
CA SER A 49 -16.98 30.73 48.38
C SER A 49 -15.86 29.73 48.05
N CYS A 50 -15.46 28.89 49.00
CA CYS A 50 -14.51 27.79 48.74
C CYS A 50 -15.06 26.83 47.69
N ARG A 51 -16.35 26.49 47.73
CA ARG A 51 -16.97 25.63 46.72
C ARG A 51 -16.96 26.27 45.34
N GLU A 52 -17.26 27.56 45.23
CA GLU A 52 -17.22 28.30 43.95
C GLU A 52 -15.80 28.37 43.38
N VAL A 53 -14.80 28.65 44.22
CA VAL A 53 -13.39 28.66 43.83
C VAL A 53 -12.94 27.26 43.39
N VAL A 54 -13.25 26.22 44.15
CA VAL A 54 -12.91 24.84 43.77
C VAL A 54 -13.62 24.44 42.49
N THR A 55 -14.90 24.80 42.31
CA THR A 55 -15.66 24.47 41.11
C THR A 55 -15.09 25.17 39.87
N SER A 56 -14.73 26.45 39.98
CA SER A 56 -14.12 27.19 38.87
C SER A 56 -12.73 26.67 38.50
N ILE A 57 -11.93 26.27 39.49
CA ILE A 57 -10.64 25.60 39.25
C ILE A 57 -10.89 24.25 38.58
N LEU A 58 -11.87 23.46 39.03
CA LEU A 58 -12.17 22.14 38.49
C LEU A 58 -12.72 22.20 37.06
N GLN A 59 -13.46 23.27 36.73
CA GLN A 59 -13.90 23.58 35.36
C GLN A 59 -12.74 23.97 34.44
N ARG A 60 -11.72 24.67 34.96
CA ARG A 60 -10.50 25.06 34.22
C ARG A 60 -9.39 24.01 34.26
N MET A 61 -9.50 23.02 35.13
CA MET A 61 -8.57 21.90 35.25
C MET A 61 -8.33 21.16 33.92
N PRO A 62 -9.36 20.86 33.08
CA PRO A 62 -9.12 20.27 31.76
C PRO A 62 -8.31 21.20 30.85
N GLU A 63 -8.63 22.49 30.81
CA GLU A 63 -7.87 23.46 30.00
C GLU A 63 -6.42 23.57 30.48
N ILE A 64 -6.19 23.62 31.80
CA ILE A 64 -4.84 23.64 32.39
C ILE A 64 -4.08 22.35 32.07
N ASN A 65 -4.76 21.20 32.09
CA ASN A 65 -4.18 19.92 31.72
C ASN A 65 -3.79 19.89 30.23
N ASP A 66 -4.61 20.48 29.37
CA ASP A 66 -4.32 20.61 27.94
C ASP A 66 -3.13 21.55 27.68
N TYR A 67 -3.00 22.65 28.44
CA TYR A 67 -1.83 23.56 28.33
C TYR A 67 -0.54 22.98 28.89
N LEU A 68 -0.64 22.02 29.83
CA LEU A 68 0.51 21.30 30.38
C LEU A 68 0.87 20.05 29.56
N ASP A 69 0.05 19.69 28.57
CA ASP A 69 0.39 18.62 27.62
C ASP A 69 1.51 19.09 26.69
N PRO A 70 2.71 18.46 26.73
CA PRO A 70 3.82 18.81 25.84
C PRO A 70 3.46 18.73 24.35
N HIS A 71 2.46 17.92 23.98
CA HIS A 71 1.97 17.81 22.60
C HIS A 71 1.10 18.98 22.14
N TYR A 72 0.56 19.79 23.06
CA TYR A 72 -0.23 20.98 22.69
C TYR A 72 0.66 22.05 22.03
N SER A 73 1.90 22.20 22.51
CA SER A 73 2.88 23.13 21.91
C SER A 73 3.50 22.60 20.61
N GLU A 74 3.61 21.28 20.44
CA GLU A 74 4.19 20.62 19.27
C GLU A 74 3.31 20.78 18.02
N ASN A 75 1.99 20.82 18.18
CA ASN A 75 1.06 21.04 17.06
C ASN A 75 1.11 22.47 16.51
N LEU A 76 1.60 23.41 17.33
CA LEU A 76 1.90 24.79 17.02
C LEU A 76 3.33 24.96 16.51
N LEU A 77 3.89 23.95 15.84
CA LEU A 77 5.03 24.17 14.95
C LEU A 77 4.67 25.34 14.04
N ASP A 78 5.40 26.45 14.21
CA ASP A 78 5.06 27.74 13.64
C ASP A 78 4.80 27.59 12.14
N THR A 79 3.78 28.27 11.63
CA THR A 79 3.31 28.08 10.25
C THR A 79 4.46 28.33 9.25
N GLU A 80 5.38 29.22 9.63
CA GLU A 80 6.60 29.48 8.87
C GLU A 80 7.59 28.31 8.88
N GLN A 81 7.72 27.57 9.99
CA GLN A 81 8.55 26.36 10.07
C GLN A 81 7.97 25.23 9.21
N LYS A 82 6.64 25.05 9.22
CA LYS A 82 5.98 24.07 8.32
C LYS A 82 6.20 24.43 6.85
N LYS A 83 6.14 25.72 6.50
CA LYS A 83 6.41 26.21 5.16
C LYS A 83 7.88 26.01 4.74
N GLN A 84 8.83 26.31 5.61
CA GLN A 84 10.26 26.07 5.38
C GLN A 84 10.52 24.57 5.15
N TYR A 85 9.93 23.72 5.98
CA TYR A 85 10.04 22.26 5.86
C TYR A 85 9.48 21.73 4.52
N ILE A 86 8.32 22.24 4.09
CA ILE A 86 7.74 21.87 2.79
C ILE A 86 8.61 22.34 1.63
N LEU A 87 9.22 23.53 1.72
CA LEU A 87 10.14 24.04 0.70
C LEU A 87 11.43 23.22 0.61
N GLU A 88 11.94 22.75 1.75
CA GLU A 88 13.11 21.88 1.81
C GLU A 88 12.80 20.47 1.25
N LEU A 89 11.59 19.96 1.49
CA LEU A 89 11.12 18.67 0.98
C LEU A 89 10.64 18.72 -0.48
N TYR A 90 10.36 19.91 -1.01
CA TYR A 90 9.88 20.12 -2.39
C TYR A 90 10.73 19.42 -3.48
N PRO A 91 12.08 19.51 -3.50
CA PRO A 91 12.88 18.81 -4.50
C PRO A 91 12.76 17.29 -4.42
N GLU A 92 12.57 16.73 -3.23
CA GLU A 92 12.35 15.29 -3.05
C GLU A 92 10.94 14.91 -3.50
N LEU A 93 9.93 15.66 -3.09
CA LEU A 93 8.54 15.45 -3.51
C LEU A 93 8.37 15.55 -5.03
N LYS A 94 9.08 16.49 -5.67
CA LYS A 94 9.09 16.63 -7.13
C LYS A 94 9.70 15.41 -7.81
N LYS A 95 10.83 14.90 -7.32
CA LYS A 95 11.44 13.67 -7.83
C LYS A 95 10.49 12.48 -7.68
N THR A 96 9.84 12.34 -6.53
CA THR A 96 8.89 11.26 -6.27
C THR A 96 7.68 11.37 -7.19
N ALA A 97 7.15 12.57 -7.43
CA ALA A 97 6.05 12.79 -8.37
C ALA A 97 6.46 12.45 -9.81
N GLU A 98 7.66 12.83 -10.24
CA GLU A 98 8.19 12.45 -11.55
C GLU A 98 8.33 10.92 -11.67
N LEU A 99 8.79 10.25 -10.61
CA LEU A 99 8.91 8.79 -10.56
C LEU A 99 7.54 8.10 -10.65
N VAL A 100 6.52 8.64 -9.97
CA VAL A 100 5.13 8.12 -10.03
C VAL A 100 4.55 8.28 -11.44
N VAL A 101 4.80 9.42 -12.10
CA VAL A 101 4.38 9.63 -13.49
C VAL A 101 5.07 8.64 -14.44
N GLN A 102 6.36 8.35 -14.22
CA GLN A 102 7.07 7.32 -14.98
C GLN A 102 6.51 5.92 -14.71
N PHE A 103 6.21 5.60 -13.46
CA PHE A 103 5.61 4.32 -13.09
C PHE A 103 4.22 4.14 -13.73
N GLN A 104 3.40 5.19 -13.74
CA GLN A 104 2.09 5.15 -14.40
C GLN A 104 2.19 4.95 -15.92
N LYS A 105 3.25 5.47 -16.55
CA LYS A 105 3.55 5.21 -17.97
C LYS A 105 4.02 3.78 -18.23
N VAL A 106 4.65 3.14 -17.27
CA VAL A 106 5.17 1.76 -17.37
C VAL A 106 4.11 0.72 -16.98
N ASN A 107 3.12 1.09 -16.16
CA ASN A 107 2.01 0.25 -15.75
C ASN A 107 1.26 -0.48 -16.91
N PRO A 108 0.94 0.16 -18.06
CA PRO A 108 0.29 -0.55 -19.17
C PRO A 108 1.18 -1.59 -19.87
N PHE A 109 2.50 -1.60 -19.62
CA PHE A 109 3.41 -2.61 -20.14
C PHE A 109 3.60 -3.80 -19.18
N ALA A 110 3.16 -3.67 -17.92
CA ALA A 110 3.17 -4.78 -16.97
C ALA A 110 2.10 -5.83 -17.30
N GLU A 111 1.02 -5.42 -17.99
CA GLU A 111 -0.02 -6.31 -18.52
C GLU A 111 0.36 -6.91 -19.89
N LEU A 112 1.58 -7.42 -20.04
CA LEU A 112 1.96 -8.32 -21.14
C LEU A 112 1.32 -9.71 -20.92
N VAL A 113 -0.02 -9.75 -20.90
CA VAL A 113 -0.84 -10.91 -20.51
C VAL A 113 -0.94 -11.98 -21.61
N ASP A 114 -0.42 -11.74 -22.81
CA ASP A 114 -0.57 -12.68 -23.94
C ASP A 114 0.73 -13.39 -24.35
N ILE A 115 1.76 -13.41 -23.49
CA ILE A 115 2.98 -14.18 -23.76
C ILE A 115 2.67 -15.69 -23.78
N ASP A 116 1.84 -16.18 -22.87
CA ASP A 116 1.48 -17.60 -22.79
C ASP A 116 0.74 -18.09 -24.05
N LYS A 117 -0.13 -17.27 -24.65
CA LYS A 117 -0.80 -17.61 -25.91
C LYS A 117 0.13 -17.53 -27.13
N LEU A 118 1.18 -16.72 -27.04
CA LEU A 118 2.20 -16.63 -28.08
C LEU A 118 3.13 -17.85 -28.04
N GLU A 119 3.40 -18.39 -26.86
CA GLU A 119 4.23 -19.58 -26.65
C GLU A 119 3.64 -20.81 -27.36
N ASP A 120 2.37 -21.14 -27.14
CA ASP A 120 1.70 -22.26 -27.80
C ASP A 120 1.72 -22.13 -29.33
N ARG A 121 1.50 -20.92 -29.85
CA ARG A 121 1.52 -20.67 -31.30
C ARG A 121 2.93 -20.76 -31.88
N LEU A 122 3.94 -20.33 -31.12
CA LEU A 122 5.33 -20.41 -31.52
C LEU A 122 5.82 -21.85 -31.51
N GLU A 123 5.42 -22.66 -30.53
CA GLU A 123 5.73 -24.09 -30.49
C GLU A 123 5.15 -24.82 -31.70
N LEU A 124 3.85 -24.62 -31.98
CA LEU A 124 3.19 -25.20 -33.16
C LEU A 124 3.85 -24.76 -34.47
N ALA A 125 4.19 -23.47 -34.59
CA ALA A 125 4.89 -22.95 -35.76
C ALA A 125 6.30 -23.57 -35.92
N THR A 126 7.00 -23.78 -34.81
CA THR A 126 8.34 -24.38 -34.81
C THR A 126 8.29 -25.85 -35.24
N ILE A 127 7.31 -26.61 -34.72
CA ILE A 127 7.09 -28.01 -35.12
C ILE A 127 6.75 -28.08 -36.60
N SER A 128 5.78 -27.28 -37.06
CA SER A 128 5.39 -27.24 -38.47
C SER A 128 6.55 -26.87 -39.39
N ASN A 129 7.39 -25.91 -38.99
CA ASN A 129 8.56 -25.51 -39.77
C ASN A 129 9.62 -26.64 -39.83
N ALA A 130 9.80 -27.40 -38.75
CA ALA A 130 10.70 -28.55 -38.73
C ALA A 130 10.22 -29.67 -39.67
N ASP A 131 8.91 -29.91 -39.72
CA ASP A 131 8.33 -30.92 -40.61
C ASP A 131 8.42 -30.51 -42.08
N ILE A 132 8.10 -29.25 -42.39
CA ILE A 132 8.26 -28.68 -43.75
C ILE A 132 9.73 -28.77 -44.19
N TYR A 133 10.67 -28.50 -43.29
CA TYR A 133 12.10 -28.61 -43.59
C TYR A 133 12.51 -30.05 -43.94
N LYS A 134 12.03 -31.04 -43.17
CA LYS A 134 12.28 -32.46 -43.46
C LYS A 134 11.67 -32.88 -44.80
N GLU A 135 10.43 -32.50 -45.06
CA GLU A 135 9.76 -32.79 -46.33
C GLU A 135 10.50 -32.15 -47.51
N SER A 136 10.93 -30.89 -47.37
CA SER A 136 11.74 -30.21 -48.38
C SER A 136 13.06 -30.93 -48.65
N GLN A 137 13.73 -31.44 -47.62
CA GLN A 137 14.96 -32.20 -47.76
C GLN A 137 14.72 -33.54 -48.49
N GLU A 138 13.64 -34.24 -48.15
CA GLU A 138 13.26 -35.49 -48.82
C GLU A 138 12.93 -35.27 -50.30
N VAL A 139 12.11 -34.26 -50.60
CA VAL A 139 11.77 -33.88 -51.98
C VAL A 139 13.03 -33.51 -52.77
N THR A 140 13.93 -32.74 -52.18
CA THR A 140 15.20 -32.36 -52.81
C THR A 140 16.06 -33.59 -53.10
N HIS A 141 16.14 -34.54 -52.16
CA HIS A 141 16.87 -35.79 -52.35
C HIS A 141 16.26 -36.64 -53.49
N ASN A 142 14.93 -36.75 -53.53
CA ASN A 142 14.23 -37.49 -54.57
C ASN A 142 14.41 -36.86 -55.97
N ILE A 143 14.41 -35.53 -56.06
CA ILE A 143 14.70 -34.81 -57.31
C ILE A 143 16.13 -35.08 -57.74
N LEU A 144 17.10 -34.98 -56.83
CA LEU A 144 18.52 -35.20 -57.14
C LEU A 144 18.75 -36.64 -57.63
N LYS A 145 18.14 -37.63 -56.97
CA LYS A 145 18.18 -39.04 -57.39
C LYS A 145 17.56 -39.23 -58.78
N SER A 146 16.42 -38.61 -59.04
CA SER A 146 15.76 -38.68 -60.35
C SER A 146 16.60 -38.03 -61.44
N MET A 147 17.24 -36.89 -61.16
CA MET A 147 18.18 -36.25 -62.09
C MET A 147 19.41 -37.13 -62.36
N GLN A 148 19.94 -37.80 -61.35
CA GLN A 148 21.05 -38.72 -61.52
C GLN A 148 20.68 -39.91 -62.41
N GLN A 149 19.51 -40.53 -62.16
CA GLN A 149 18.98 -41.59 -63.02
C GLN A 149 18.77 -41.12 -64.46
N TYR A 150 18.23 -39.91 -64.64
CA TYR A 150 18.06 -39.32 -65.97
C TYR A 150 19.41 -39.13 -66.69
N ASN A 151 20.43 -38.64 -65.99
CA ASN A 151 21.78 -38.50 -66.55
C ASN A 151 22.38 -39.86 -66.93
N ASP A 152 22.20 -40.88 -66.10
CA ASP A 152 22.68 -42.24 -66.39
C ASP A 152 21.98 -42.83 -67.62
N ILE A 153 20.67 -42.63 -67.76
CA ILE A 153 19.89 -43.03 -68.93
C ILE A 153 20.40 -42.30 -70.19
N ILE A 154 20.58 -40.98 -70.13
CA ILE A 154 21.11 -40.21 -71.27
C ILE A 154 22.51 -40.68 -71.65
N SER A 155 23.38 -40.93 -70.67
CA SER A 155 24.73 -41.44 -70.91
C SER A 155 24.68 -42.79 -71.63
N THR A 156 23.81 -43.69 -71.17
CA THR A 156 23.59 -45.00 -71.79
C THR A 156 23.06 -44.86 -73.22
N ILE A 157 22.08 -43.98 -73.45
CA ILE A 157 21.53 -43.70 -74.78
C ILE A 157 22.63 -43.18 -75.71
N LYS A 158 23.48 -42.25 -75.25
CA LYS A 158 24.60 -41.73 -76.05
C LYS A 158 25.58 -42.84 -76.45
N VAL A 159 25.92 -43.74 -75.52
CA VAL A 159 26.80 -44.88 -75.81
C VAL A 159 26.17 -45.82 -76.84
N LEU A 160 24.87 -46.14 -76.68
CA LEU A 160 24.15 -46.99 -77.62
C LEU A 160 24.09 -46.38 -79.03
N PHE A 161 23.80 -45.08 -79.14
CA PHE A 161 23.81 -44.39 -80.43
C PHE A 161 25.20 -44.37 -81.07
N MET A 162 26.26 -44.15 -80.28
CA MET A 162 27.64 -44.21 -80.79
C MET A 162 27.99 -45.62 -81.30
N GLN A 163 27.61 -46.68 -80.56
CA GLN A 163 27.80 -48.06 -81.01
C GLN A 163 27.01 -48.38 -82.28
N LEU A 164 25.79 -47.87 -82.38
CA LEU A 164 24.96 -48.01 -83.58
C LEU A 164 25.58 -47.30 -84.78
N GLU A 165 26.05 -46.06 -84.61
CA GLU A 165 26.75 -45.30 -85.65
C GLU A 165 28.03 -46.01 -86.11
N CYS A 166 28.83 -46.55 -85.18
CA CYS A 166 29.99 -47.37 -85.53
C CYS A 166 29.59 -48.60 -86.35
N SER A 167 28.58 -49.34 -85.91
CA SER A 167 28.10 -50.55 -86.59
C SER A 167 27.56 -50.25 -87.99
N VAL A 168 26.80 -49.17 -88.14
CA VAL A 168 26.30 -48.72 -89.45
C VAL A 168 27.46 -48.31 -90.36
N SER A 169 28.44 -47.55 -89.85
CA SER A 169 29.60 -47.13 -90.62
C SER A 169 30.48 -48.33 -91.05
N GLU A 170 30.60 -49.36 -90.23
CA GLU A 170 31.27 -50.63 -90.59
C GLU A 170 30.52 -51.35 -91.72
N ILE A 171 29.20 -51.45 -91.63
CA ILE A 171 28.36 -52.04 -92.69
C ILE A 171 28.49 -51.24 -93.99
N GLU A 172 28.41 -49.91 -93.93
CA GLU A 172 28.58 -49.03 -95.10
C GLU A 172 29.95 -49.21 -95.76
N LYS A 173 31.03 -49.25 -94.97
CA LYS A 173 32.38 -49.53 -95.48
C LYS A 173 32.47 -50.91 -96.13
N SER A 174 31.86 -51.93 -95.54
CA SER A 174 31.86 -53.28 -96.11
C SER A 174 31.12 -53.33 -97.46
N LEU A 175 30.02 -52.59 -97.60
CA LEU A 175 29.25 -52.45 -98.83
C LEU A 175 30.01 -51.67 -99.92
N GLN A 176 30.73 -50.60 -99.55
CA GLN A 176 31.58 -49.85 -100.48
C GLN A 176 32.84 -50.62 -100.91
N SER A 177 33.33 -51.54 -100.08
CA SER A 177 34.53 -52.34 -100.35
C SER A 177 34.33 -53.54 -101.28
N LYS A 178 33.09 -53.84 -101.71
CA LYS A 178 32.86 -54.77 -102.83
C LYS A 178 33.00 -54.01 -104.15
N PRO A 179 34.12 -54.11 -104.87
CA PRO A 179 34.13 -53.69 -106.26
C PRO A 179 33.14 -54.56 -107.01
N VAL A 180 32.21 -53.90 -107.69
CA VAL A 180 31.48 -54.47 -108.81
C VAL A 180 32.55 -54.84 -109.84
N TYR A 181 32.93 -56.12 -109.88
CA TYR A 181 33.66 -56.72 -110.99
C TYR A 181 32.81 -57.87 -111.51
N ASP A 182 32.49 -57.74 -112.80
CA ASP A 182 31.73 -58.59 -113.74
C ASP A 182 30.21 -58.78 -113.51
#